data_AF-A0A349GTC5-F1
#
_entry.id   AF-A0A349GTC5-F1
#
_cell.length_a   1.000
_cell.length_b   1.000
_cell.length_c   1.000
_cell.angle_alpha   90.00
_cell.angle_beta   90.00
_cell.angle_gamma   90.00
#
_symmetry.space_group_name_H-M   'P 1'
#
loop_
_entity.id
_entity.type
_entity.pdbx_description
1 polymer ?
#
loop_
_entity_poly.entity_id
_entity_poly.type
_entity_poly.pdbx_seq_one_letter_code
_entity_poly.pdbx_strand_id
1 'polypeptide(L)'
;MSFENLKIVEKAEVPTKPLPKKRALILAISIVLGGMLGVFIAFMMEFLHSKLRKPEDIEKIMGCSVLANIPDFNIEKIGEK
;
A
#
# COMPACT_ATOMS: atom_id res chain seq x y z
N MET A 1 -54.06 -27.04 -0.17
CA MET A 1 -54.09 -25.56 -0.07
C MET A 1 -54.22 -25.02 -1.48
N SER A 2 -55.36 -24.42 -1.80
CA SER A 2 -55.63 -23.80 -3.11
C SER A 2 -55.36 -22.30 -2.99
N PHE A 3 -54.52 -21.75 -3.86
CA PHE A 3 -54.17 -20.33 -3.86
C PHE A 3 -55.22 -19.55 -4.67
N GLU A 4 -56.25 -19.05 -4.01
CA GLU A 4 -57.40 -18.37 -4.66
C GLU A 4 -57.23 -16.85 -4.83
N ASN A 5 -56.11 -16.25 -4.39
CA ASN A 5 -55.93 -14.79 -4.38
C ASN A 5 -54.60 -14.31 -5.01
N LEU A 6 -54.23 -14.84 -6.17
CA LEU A 6 -53.14 -14.30 -6.97
C LEU A 6 -53.70 -13.42 -8.09
N LYS A 7 -53.86 -12.13 -7.80
CA LYS A 7 -54.19 -11.11 -8.80
C LYS A 7 -52.89 -10.45 -9.25
N ILE A 8 -52.51 -10.68 -10.50
CA ILE A 8 -51.35 -10.03 -11.10
C ILE A 8 -51.70 -8.55 -11.28
N VAL A 9 -51.11 -7.69 -10.45
CA VAL A 9 -51.39 -6.24 -10.43
C VAL A 9 -50.63 -5.51 -11.54
N GLU A 10 -49.43 -5.99 -11.89
CA GLU A 10 -48.55 -5.31 -12.85
C GLU A 10 -47.68 -6.33 -13.58
N LYS A 11 -47.47 -6.13 -14.88
CA LYS A 11 -46.56 -6.95 -15.68
C LYS A 11 -45.14 -6.45 -15.49
N ALA A 12 -44.18 -7.37 -15.36
CA ALA A 12 -42.78 -7.02 -15.29
C ALA A 12 -42.33 -6.30 -16.57
N GLU A 13 -41.82 -5.07 -16.42
CA GLU A 13 -41.20 -4.33 -17.51
C GLU A 13 -39.79 -4.87 -17.77
N VAL A 14 -39.49 -5.12 -19.04
CA VAL A 14 -38.14 -5.50 -19.48
C VAL A 14 -37.28 -4.25 -19.51
N PRO A 15 -36.13 -4.21 -18.82
CA PRO A 15 -35.27 -3.04 -18.81
C PRO A 15 -34.73 -2.78 -20.22
N THR A 16 -35.15 -1.67 -20.82
CA THR A 16 -34.78 -1.25 -22.19
C THR A 16 -33.36 -0.70 -22.28
N LYS A 17 -32.76 -0.33 -21.15
CA LYS A 17 -31.39 0.17 -21.07
C LYS A 17 -30.62 -0.58 -19.98
N PRO A 18 -29.36 -0.93 -20.23
CA PRO A 18 -28.49 -1.47 -19.19
C PRO A 18 -28.30 -0.44 -18.09
N LEU A 19 -28.30 -0.91 -16.84
CA LEU A 19 -28.01 -0.05 -15.69
C LEU A 19 -26.66 0.66 -15.89
N PRO A 20 -26.58 1.98 -15.65
CA PRO A 20 -25.35 2.75 -15.87
C PRO A 20 -24.27 2.29 -14.89
N LYS A 21 -23.40 1.40 -15.36
CA LYS A 21 -22.27 0.90 -14.60
C LYS A 21 -21.11 1.88 -14.82
N LYS A 22 -20.77 2.69 -13.80
CA LYS A 22 -19.65 3.66 -13.85
C LYS A 22 -18.28 2.95 -13.78
N ARG A 23 -18.02 2.04 -14.72
CA ARG A 23 -16.83 1.16 -14.72
C ARG A 23 -15.52 1.97 -14.72
N ALA A 24 -15.46 3.04 -15.51
CA ALA A 24 -14.31 3.92 -15.57
C ALA A 24 -14.02 4.61 -14.22
N LEU A 25 -15.06 5.06 -13.52
CA LEU A 25 -14.94 5.68 -12.19
C LEU A 25 -14.39 4.67 -11.17
N ILE A 26 -14.95 3.46 -11.15
CA ILE A 26 -14.50 2.40 -10.23
C ILE A 26 -13.04 2.05 -10.51
N LEU A 27 -12.66 1.90 -11.78
CA LEU A 27 -11.27 1.60 -12.16
C LEU A 27 -10.31 2.71 -11.72
N ALA A 28 -10.67 3.97 -11.95
CA ALA A 28 -9.85 5.12 -11.55
C ALA A 28 -9.66 5.16 -10.02
N ILE A 29 -10.74 4.96 -9.25
CA ILE A 29 -10.66 4.93 -7.78
C ILE A 29 -9.79 3.76 -7.32
N SER A 30 -9.93 2.57 -7.89
CA SER A 30 -9.12 1.40 -7.52
C SER A 30 -7.62 1.62 -7.75
N ILE A 31 -7.24 2.24 -8.86
CA ILE A 31 -5.83 2.55 -9.16
C ILE A 31 -5.28 3.53 -8.14
N VAL A 32 -6.01 4.61 -7.86
CA VAL A 32 -5.58 5.63 -6.90
C VAL A 32 -5.47 5.05 -5.49
N LEU A 33 -6.48 4.32 -5.02
CA LEU A 33 -6.47 3.71 -3.69
C LEU A 33 -5.35 2.67 -3.56
N GLY A 34 -5.18 1.82 -4.57
CA GLY A 34 -4.14 0.79 -4.58
C GLY A 34 -2.74 1.40 -4.59
N GLY A 35 -2.51 2.43 -5.40
CA GLY A 35 -1.24 3.15 -5.43
C GLY A 35 -0.93 3.84 -4.10
N MET A 36 -1.94 4.50 -3.50
CA MET A 36 -1.78 5.19 -2.22
C MET A 36 -1.47 4.22 -1.08
N LEU A 37 -2.15 3.06 -1.04
CA LEU A 37 -1.84 1.99 -0.08
C LEU A 37 -0.47 1.35 -0.32
N GLY A 38 -0.09 1.12 -1.58
CA GLY A 38 1.22 0.55 -1.92
C GLY A 38 2.37 1.45 -1.46
N VAL A 39 2.28 2.76 -1.74
CA VAL A 39 3.25 3.76 -1.27
C VAL A 39 3.28 3.80 0.25
N PHE A 40 2.12 3.83 0.90
CA PHE A 40 2.02 3.82 2.36
C PHE A 40 2.72 2.61 2.98
N ILE A 41 2.49 1.40 2.45
CA ILE A 41 3.12 0.17 2.93
C ILE A 41 4.63 0.19 2.68
N ALA A 42 5.09 0.70 1.53
CA ALA A 42 6.53 0.83 1.25
C ALA A 42 7.22 1.74 2.28
N PHE A 43 6.63 2.90 2.58
CA PHE A 43 7.12 3.79 3.64
C PHE A 43 7.04 3.15 5.03
N MET A 44 5.98 2.42 5.34
CA MET A 44 5.83 1.72 6.61
C MET A 44 6.90 0.64 6.79
N MET A 45 7.22 -0.10 5.72
CA MET A 45 8.26 -1.13 5.73
C MET A 45 9.65 -0.51 5.88
N GLU A 46 9.91 0.65 5.27
CA GLU A 46 11.14 1.42 5.45
C GLU A 46 11.26 1.97 6.88
N PHE A 47 10.16 2.48 7.45
CA PHE A 47 10.14 2.96 8.84
C PHE A 47 10.45 1.84 9.83
N LEU A 48 9.88 0.65 9.63
CA LEU A 48 10.16 -0.51 10.45
C LEU A 48 11.60 -1.02 10.24
N HIS A 49 12.12 -0.92 9.01
CA HIS A 49 13.55 -1.10 8.72
C HIS A 49 14.36 0.18 8.93
N SER A 50 14.16 0.86 10.06
CA SER A 50 15.13 1.84 10.55
C SER A 50 16.44 1.10 10.82
N LYS A 51 17.31 0.96 9.81
CA LYS A 51 18.66 0.41 9.99
C LYS A 51 19.28 1.16 11.15
N LEU A 52 19.80 0.41 12.12
CA LEU A 52 20.60 0.87 13.26
C LEU A 52 21.76 1.75 12.78
N ARG A 53 21.47 3.01 12.48
CA ARG A 53 22.41 3.98 11.88
C ARG A 53 22.50 5.24 12.71
N LYS A 54 21.55 5.46 13.62
CA LYS A 54 21.67 6.53 14.60
C LYS A 54 22.63 6.05 15.69
N PRO A 55 23.64 6.86 16.04
CA PRO A 55 24.53 6.53 17.15
C PRO A 55 23.73 6.27 18.42
N GLU A 56 22.65 7.01 18.66
CA GLU A 56 21.73 6.85 19.80
C GLU A 56 21.10 5.44 19.90
N ASP A 57 20.76 4.81 18.77
CA ASP A 57 20.20 3.45 18.75
C ASP A 57 21.27 2.41 19.10
N ILE A 58 22.51 2.67 18.69
CA ILE A 58 23.68 1.82 18.98
C ILE A 58 24.09 1.98 20.46
N GLU A 59 24.11 3.19 20.99
CA GLU A 59 24.40 3.48 22.40
C GLU A 59 23.40 2.81 23.33
N LYS A 60 22.10 2.83 22.99
CA LYS A 60 21.05 2.19 23.79
C LYS A 60 21.17 0.67 23.83
N ILE A 61 21.59 0.04 22.73
CA ILE A 61 21.73 -1.41 22.64
C ILE A 61 23.04 -1.87 23.30
N MET A 62 24.14 -1.16 23.05
CA MET A 62 25.47 -1.55 23.53
C MET A 62 25.83 -0.98 24.91
N GLY A 63 25.04 -0.04 25.44
CA GLY A 63 25.26 0.58 26.76
C GLY A 63 26.52 1.46 26.85
N CYS A 64 27.16 1.74 25.72
CA CYS A 64 28.42 2.48 25.61
C CYS A 64 28.22 3.69 24.70
N SER A 65 28.83 4.83 25.05
CA SER A 65 28.76 6.04 24.22
C SER A 65 29.58 5.87 22.93
N VAL A 66 29.07 6.40 21.83
CA VAL A 66 29.72 6.41 20.53
C VAL A 66 30.82 7.46 20.53
N LEU A 67 32.06 7.00 20.51
CA LEU A 67 33.25 7.87 20.58
C LEU A 67 33.55 8.58 19.26
N ALA A 68 33.31 7.91 18.11
CA ALA A 68 33.53 8.47 16.78
C ALA A 68 32.75 7.67 15.72
N ASN A 69 32.29 8.35 14.66
CA ASN A 69 31.70 7.72 13.47
C ASN A 69 32.76 7.66 12.36
N ILE A 70 33.11 6.47 11.88
CA ILE A 70 34.08 6.30 10.79
C ILE A 70 33.31 6.30 9.46
N PRO A 71 33.49 7.31 8.60
CA PRO A 71 32.88 7.32 7.29
C PRO A 71 33.54 6.26 6.39
N ASP A 72 32.74 5.57 5.57
CA ASP A 72 33.26 4.66 4.54
C ASP A 72 34.03 5.48 3.49
N PHE A 73 35.36 5.35 3.50
CA PHE A 73 36.20 5.82 2.41
C PHE A 73 36.23 4.74 1.34
N ASN A 74 35.62 5.02 0.18
CA ASN A 74 35.79 4.18 -1.00
C ASN A 74 37.21 4.38 -1.55
N ILE A 75 38.16 3.63 -1.00
CA ILE A 75 39.53 3.56 -1.50
C ILE A 75 39.47 2.80 -2.84
N GLU A 76 39.32 3.54 -3.94
CA GLU A 76 39.59 3.00 -5.26
C GLU A 76 41.03 2.48 -5.27
N LYS A 77 41.18 1.17 -5.42
CA LYS A 77 42.49 0.52 -5.62
C LYS A 77 43.08 1.03 -6.93
N ILE A 78 43.84 2.11 -6.84
CA ILE A 78 44.71 2.57 -7.91
C ILE A 78 45.93 1.66 -7.92
N GLY A 79 45.97 0.74 -8.88
CA GLY A 79 47.21 0.18 -9.42
C GLY A 79 47.67 -1.15 -8.81
N GLU A 80 47.29 -2.24 -9.45
CA GLU A 80 48.28 -3.26 -9.83
C GLU A 80 48.33 -3.25 -11.36
N LYS A 81 49.41 -2.69 -11.90
CA LYS A 81 49.87 -2.92 -13.28
C LYS A 81 50.96 -3.96 -13.23
#